data_AF-A0A7Y8H741-F1
#
_entry.id   AF-A0A7Y8H741-F1
#
_cell.length_a   1.000
_cell.length_b   1.000
_cell.length_c   1.000
_cell.angle_alpha   90.00
_cell.angle_beta   90.00
_cell.angle_gamma   90.00
#
_symmetry.space_group_name_H-M   'P 1'
#
loop_
_entity.id
_entity.type
_entity.pdbx_description
1 polymer ?
#
loop_
_entity_poly.entity_id
_entity_poly.type
_entity_poly.pdbx_seq_one_letter_code
_entity_poly.pdbx_strand_id
1 'polypeptide(L)'
;MKEINGLKIDPMIFTFRFGCKCNGECCYYGVFTDLKEYENIIRIKDKIIPLLDDTQSKNPDHWFEPPEADSDFESGVAVGTALVNDKCAFLDKDGLCSLQKLANIENSHKWKHKPLYCILFPLTIYQNTLTVDHEHIERLNSCNRFNQNGTTIFEACREELIYLLGDKGFNELEKYKNDYFNEVNIGVTQNVAEK
;
A
#
# COMPACT_ATOMS: atom_id res chain seq x y z
N MET A 1 -13.78 -2.33 17.57
CA MET A 1 -12.62 -2.63 16.70
C MET A 1 -11.50 -3.14 17.57
N LYS A 2 -10.85 -4.23 17.15
CA LYS A 2 -9.69 -4.78 17.86
C LYS A 2 -8.45 -3.94 17.56
N GLU A 3 -7.54 -3.82 18.51
CA GLU A 3 -6.23 -3.20 18.31
C GLU A 3 -5.15 -4.29 18.21
N ILE A 4 -4.26 -4.17 17.22
CA ILE A 4 -3.12 -5.08 17.02
C ILE A 4 -1.90 -4.21 16.70
N ASN A 5 -0.81 -4.37 17.47
CA ASN A 5 0.40 -3.53 17.36
C ASN A 5 0.12 -2.02 17.41
N GLY A 6 -0.88 -1.58 18.18
CA GLY A 6 -1.27 -0.18 18.25
C GLY A 6 -2.19 0.31 17.12
N LEU A 7 -2.46 -0.51 16.11
CA LEU A 7 -3.38 -0.18 15.01
C LEU A 7 -4.78 -0.71 15.29
N LYS A 8 -5.80 0.13 15.12
CA LYS A 8 -7.19 -0.33 15.09
C LYS A 8 -7.42 -1.08 13.78
N ILE A 9 -8.12 -2.20 13.86
CA ILE A 9 -8.45 -3.02 12.69
C ILE A 9 -9.90 -2.77 12.30
N ASP A 10 -10.11 -2.28 11.08
CA ASP A 10 -11.43 -2.19 10.46
C ASP A 10 -11.84 -3.58 9.93
N PRO A 11 -12.95 -4.18 10.41
CA PRO A 11 -13.43 -5.47 9.93
C PRO A 11 -13.69 -5.53 8.42
N MET A 12 -13.81 -4.38 7.73
CA MET A 12 -13.99 -4.32 6.29
C MET A 12 -12.89 -5.05 5.51
N ILE A 13 -11.66 -5.10 6.03
CA ILE A 13 -10.56 -5.85 5.39
C ILE A 13 -10.87 -7.36 5.25
N PHE A 14 -11.71 -7.90 6.14
CA PHE A 14 -12.07 -9.33 6.13
C PHE A 14 -13.12 -9.66 5.07
N THR A 15 -13.92 -8.68 4.65
CA THR A 15 -15.11 -8.90 3.83
C THR A 15 -15.01 -8.23 2.46
N PHE A 16 -14.19 -7.19 2.32
CA PHE A 16 -14.05 -6.46 1.08
C PHE A 16 -13.44 -7.37 0.00
N ARG A 17 -14.16 -7.56 -1.10
CA ARG A 17 -13.70 -8.37 -2.23
C ARG A 17 -12.62 -7.62 -2.98
N PHE A 18 -11.57 -8.31 -3.38
CA PHE A 18 -10.51 -7.72 -4.18
C PHE A 18 -9.77 -8.76 -5.01
N GLY A 19 -9.45 -8.36 -6.24
CA GLY A 19 -8.55 -9.09 -7.14
C GLY A 19 -7.70 -8.09 -7.90
N CYS A 20 -6.44 -8.46 -8.14
CA CYS A 20 -5.48 -7.60 -8.85
C CYS A 20 -4.69 -8.39 -9.88
N LYS A 21 -4.74 -7.92 -11.12
CA LYS A 21 -3.81 -8.31 -12.18
C LYS A 21 -2.86 -7.14 -12.39
N CYS A 22 -1.80 -7.10 -11.59
CA CYS A 22 -0.90 -5.94 -11.52
C CYS A 22 -0.31 -5.61 -12.91
N ASN A 23 -0.49 -4.35 -13.31
CA ASN A 23 0.05 -3.72 -14.50
C ASN A 23 0.62 -2.31 -14.19
N GLY A 24 0.76 -1.97 -12.91
CA GLY A 24 1.23 -0.66 -12.45
C GLY A 24 0.15 0.44 -12.36
N GLU A 25 -1.13 0.15 -12.64
CA GLU A 25 -2.21 1.16 -12.66
C GLU A 25 -2.37 1.92 -11.33
N CYS A 26 -2.11 1.27 -10.19
CA CYS A 26 -2.14 1.93 -8.88
C CYS A 26 -1.09 3.05 -8.75
N CYS A 27 -0.04 3.05 -9.58
CA CYS A 27 1.02 4.05 -9.58
C CYS A 27 0.73 5.25 -10.48
N TYR A 28 -0.43 5.34 -11.13
CA TYR A 28 -0.76 6.50 -11.98
C TYR A 28 -1.02 7.79 -11.19
N TYR A 29 -1.32 7.67 -9.90
CA TYR A 29 -1.68 8.82 -9.05
C TYR A 29 -0.58 9.18 -8.05
N GLY A 30 0.59 8.54 -8.14
CA GLY A 30 1.64 8.71 -7.13
C GLY A 30 1.28 8.02 -5.81
N VAL A 31 2.05 8.32 -4.78
CA VAL A 31 1.83 7.86 -3.42
C VAL A 31 2.44 8.87 -2.45
N PHE A 32 1.84 9.01 -1.26
CA PHE A 32 2.49 9.72 -0.16
C PHE A 32 3.51 8.82 0.54
N THR A 33 4.60 9.45 0.96
CA THR A 33 5.69 8.82 1.71
C THR A 33 5.88 9.56 3.02
N ASP A 34 6.26 8.86 4.09
CA ASP A 34 6.78 9.55 5.28
C ASP A 34 8.09 10.27 4.93
N LEU A 35 8.38 11.38 5.62
CA LEU A 35 9.63 12.12 5.43
C LEU A 35 10.88 11.21 5.46
N LYS A 36 10.93 10.21 6.36
CA LYS A 36 12.05 9.28 6.45
C LYS A 36 12.18 8.40 5.21
N GLU A 37 11.06 8.00 4.61
CA GLU A 37 11.03 7.19 3.39
C GLU A 37 11.52 8.00 2.19
N TYR A 38 11.02 9.23 2.05
CA TYR A 38 11.52 10.22 1.09
C TYR A 38 13.04 10.39 1.20
N GLU A 39 13.54 10.69 2.41
CA GLU A 39 14.98 10.90 2.65
C GLU A 39 15.82 9.67 2.29
N ASN A 40 15.31 8.47 2.58
CA ASN A 40 15.96 7.22 2.22
C ASN A 40 16.04 7.03 0.70
N ILE A 41 14.97 7.35 -0.03
CA ILE A 41 14.95 7.27 -1.51
C ILE A 41 15.93 8.28 -2.11
N ILE A 42 15.94 9.53 -1.63
CA ILE A 42 16.89 10.56 -2.09
C ILE A 42 18.33 10.16 -1.80
N ARG A 43 18.62 9.53 -0.65
CA ARG A 43 19.97 9.06 -0.30
C ARG A 43 20.53 8.04 -1.29
N ILE A 44 19.67 7.25 -1.93
CA ILE A 44 20.07 6.20 -2.89
C ILE A 44 19.87 6.60 -4.35
N LYS A 45 19.63 7.90 -4.64
CA LYS A 45 19.34 8.41 -5.99
C LYS A 45 20.31 7.95 -7.08
N ASP A 46 21.61 7.91 -6.77
CA ASP A 46 22.64 7.52 -7.75
C ASP A 46 22.53 6.05 -8.17
N LYS A 47 21.89 5.21 -7.35
CA LYS A 47 21.56 3.82 -7.69
C LYS A 47 20.24 3.70 -8.47
N ILE A 48 19.32 4.64 -8.25
CA ILE A 48 18.01 4.67 -8.93
C ILE A 48 18.15 5.22 -10.36
N ILE A 49 18.88 6.33 -10.55
CA ILE A 49 19.00 7.03 -11.84
C ILE A 49 19.34 6.10 -13.02
N PRO A 50 20.28 5.13 -12.90
CA PRO A 50 20.60 4.21 -13.99
C PRO A 50 19.45 3.26 -14.37
N LEU A 51 18.48 3.05 -13.48
CA LEU A 51 17.34 2.16 -13.67
C LEU A 51 16.11 2.87 -14.26
N LEU A 52 16.14 4.21 -14.32
CA LEU A 52 15.08 5.02 -14.88
C LEU A 52 15.13 5.00 -16.40
N ASP A 53 13.97 4.76 -17.02
CA ASP A 53 13.83 4.75 -18.47
C ASP A 53 13.54 6.14 -19.05
N ASP A 54 13.23 6.18 -20.34
CA ASP A 54 12.93 7.38 -21.12
C ASP A 54 11.59 8.05 -20.78
N THR A 55 10.73 7.38 -20.03
CA THR A 55 9.43 7.89 -19.57
C THR A 55 9.47 8.50 -18.17
N GLN A 56 10.62 8.43 -17.51
CA GLN A 56 10.86 8.93 -16.15
C GLN A 56 11.87 10.07 -16.15
N SER A 57 11.85 10.93 -15.12
CA SER A 57 12.86 12.00 -15.01
C SER A 57 14.11 11.50 -14.32
N LYS A 58 15.29 11.72 -14.92
CA LYS A 58 16.58 11.47 -14.25
C LYS A 58 17.01 12.61 -13.32
N ASN A 59 16.26 13.71 -13.27
CA ASN A 59 16.48 14.79 -12.32
C ASN A 59 15.75 14.50 -10.99
N PRO A 60 16.45 14.28 -9.87
CA PRO A 60 15.83 13.97 -8.58
C PRO A 60 14.88 15.06 -8.07
N ASP A 61 15.09 16.32 -8.47
CA ASP A 61 14.22 17.44 -8.09
C ASP A 61 12.80 17.31 -8.68
N HIS A 62 12.58 16.38 -9.61
CA HIS A 62 11.28 16.11 -10.22
C HIS A 62 10.60 14.86 -9.64
N TRP A 63 11.19 14.18 -8.64
CA TRP A 63 10.66 12.91 -8.15
C TRP A 63 9.58 13.05 -7.08
N PHE A 64 9.56 14.19 -6.40
CA PHE A 64 8.69 14.43 -5.26
C PHE A 64 8.08 15.82 -5.30
N GLU A 65 6.90 15.92 -4.72
CA GLU A 65 6.21 17.16 -4.45
C GLU A 65 6.79 17.83 -3.19
N PRO A 66 6.51 19.12 -2.94
CA PRO A 66 6.90 19.77 -1.70
C PRO A 66 6.32 19.03 -0.47
N PRO A 67 7.06 18.97 0.65
CA PRO A 67 6.58 18.34 1.87
C PRO A 67 5.40 19.10 2.47
N GLU A 68 4.45 18.37 3.06
CA GLU A 68 3.29 18.92 3.77
C GLU A 68 3.15 18.33 5.17
N ALA A 69 2.61 19.12 6.10
CA ALA A 69 2.37 18.65 7.47
C ALA A 69 1.14 17.72 7.49
N ASP A 70 1.33 16.51 7.98
CA ASP A 70 0.26 15.51 8.12
C ASP A 70 0.53 14.62 9.34
N SER A 71 -0.35 14.70 10.33
CA SER A 71 -0.24 13.97 11.59
C SER A 71 -0.49 12.46 11.47
N ASP A 72 -1.03 11.99 10.34
CA ASP A 72 -1.22 10.56 10.10
C ASP A 72 0.08 9.86 9.70
N PHE A 73 1.15 10.62 9.38
CA PHE A 73 2.49 10.10 9.12
C PHE A 73 3.37 10.12 10.38
N GLU A 74 4.27 9.15 10.52
CA GLU A 74 5.10 8.96 11.73
C GLU A 74 5.96 10.20 12.04
N SER A 75 6.51 10.85 11.01
CA SER A 75 7.28 12.08 11.11
C SER A 75 6.43 13.33 11.29
N GLY A 76 5.10 13.23 11.14
CA GLY A 76 4.20 14.37 11.04
C GLY A 76 4.27 15.09 9.68
N VAL A 77 4.93 14.49 8.68
CA VAL A 77 5.15 15.08 7.35
C VAL A 77 4.93 14.03 6.27
N ALA A 78 4.10 14.39 5.29
CA ALA A 78 3.89 13.63 4.07
C ALA A 78 4.69 14.27 2.92
N VAL A 79 5.25 13.43 2.06
CA VAL A 79 5.92 13.85 0.83
C VAL A 79 5.40 13.00 -0.32
N GLY A 80 4.62 13.61 -1.21
CA GLY A 80 4.05 12.95 -2.38
C GLY A 80 5.12 12.64 -3.44
N THR A 81 5.07 11.46 -4.05
CA THR A 81 5.83 11.24 -5.28
C THR A 81 5.20 12.05 -6.41
N ALA A 82 5.99 12.81 -7.15
CA ALA A 82 5.49 13.62 -8.25
C ALA A 82 5.01 12.75 -9.43
N LEU A 83 4.13 13.33 -10.25
CA LEU A 83 3.71 12.76 -11.51
C LEU A 83 4.61 13.24 -12.65
N VAL A 84 5.24 12.30 -13.34
CA VAL A 84 6.04 12.52 -14.55
C VAL A 84 5.36 11.76 -15.68
N ASN A 85 4.89 12.48 -16.70
CA ASN A 85 4.09 11.92 -17.81
C ASN A 85 2.85 11.15 -17.29
N ASP A 86 2.07 11.79 -16.41
CA ASP A 86 0.81 11.29 -15.86
C ASP A 86 0.92 9.97 -15.06
N LYS A 87 2.10 9.70 -14.49
CA LYS A 87 2.35 8.55 -13.61
C LYS A 87 3.40 8.86 -12.55
N CYS A 88 3.44 8.09 -11.47
CA CYS A 88 4.47 8.18 -10.44
C CYS A 88 5.87 8.21 -11.06
N ALA A 89 6.74 9.10 -10.54
CA ALA A 89 8.12 9.26 -10.98
C ALA A 89 8.94 7.95 -11.01
N PHE A 90 8.54 6.94 -10.23
CA PHE A 90 9.23 5.65 -10.14
C PHE A 90 8.56 4.50 -10.92
N LEU A 91 7.49 4.76 -11.66
CA LEU A 91 6.86 3.78 -12.54
C LEU A 91 7.56 3.81 -13.91
N ASP A 92 8.06 2.69 -14.38
CA ASP A 92 8.67 2.55 -15.71
C ASP A 92 7.61 2.24 -16.80
N LYS A 93 8.02 2.15 -18.07
CA LYS A 93 7.11 1.90 -19.19
C LYS A 93 6.57 0.48 -19.27
N ASP A 94 7.21 -0.46 -18.57
CA ASP A 94 6.79 -1.87 -18.49
C ASP A 94 5.81 -2.10 -17.32
N GLY A 95 5.41 -1.02 -16.62
CA GLY A 95 4.52 -1.09 -15.46
C GLY A 95 5.23 -1.55 -14.17
N LEU A 96 6.56 -1.46 -14.12
CA LEU A 96 7.38 -1.90 -12.99
C LEU A 96 7.92 -0.71 -12.20
N CYS A 97 8.06 -0.90 -10.89
CA CYS A 97 8.59 0.13 -9.99
C CYS A 97 10.12 0.08 -9.93
N SER A 98 10.79 1.19 -10.26
CA SER A 98 12.27 1.29 -10.24
C SER A 98 12.87 1.04 -8.85
N LEU A 99 12.17 1.40 -7.77
CA LEU A 99 12.61 1.13 -6.39
C LEU A 99 12.61 -0.37 -6.07
N GLN A 100 11.60 -1.09 -6.54
CA GLN A 100 11.53 -2.55 -6.41
C GLN A 100 12.56 -3.25 -7.30
N LYS A 101 12.77 -2.76 -8.53
CA LYS A 101 13.85 -3.26 -9.41
C LYS A 101 15.21 -3.13 -8.74
N LEU A 102 15.49 -1.98 -8.09
CA LEU A 102 16.72 -1.79 -7.33
C LEU A 102 16.86 -2.81 -6.19
N ALA A 103 15.80 -3.02 -5.41
CA ALA A 103 15.82 -4.00 -4.31
C ALA A 103 16.13 -5.42 -4.81
N ASN A 104 15.55 -5.81 -5.95
CA ASN A 104 15.81 -7.10 -6.59
C ASN A 104 17.26 -7.23 -7.06
N ILE A 105 17.83 -6.19 -7.69
CA ILE A 105 19.24 -6.16 -8.13
C ILE A 105 20.20 -6.29 -6.94
N GLU A 106 19.85 -5.65 -5.81
CA GLU A 106 20.61 -5.76 -4.55
C GLU A 106 20.41 -7.10 -3.82
N ASN A 107 19.66 -8.06 -4.39
CA ASN A 107 19.27 -9.33 -3.74
C ASN A 107 18.67 -9.10 -2.34
N SER A 108 17.93 -8.00 -2.18
CA SER A 108 17.27 -7.61 -0.94
C SER A 108 15.78 -7.94 -1.00
N HIS A 109 15.08 -7.79 0.14
CA HIS A 109 13.62 -7.90 0.14
C HIS A 109 13.00 -6.92 -0.87
N LYS A 110 12.05 -7.38 -1.70
CA LYS A 110 11.44 -6.61 -2.81
C LYS A 110 10.87 -5.25 -2.42
N TRP A 111 10.56 -5.06 -1.14
CA TRP A 111 9.98 -3.85 -0.57
C TRP A 111 10.98 -2.95 0.15
N LYS A 112 12.27 -3.31 0.21
CA LYS A 112 13.31 -2.59 0.97
C LYS A 112 13.34 -1.07 0.74
N HIS A 113 13.08 -0.63 -0.48
CA HIS A 113 13.14 0.77 -0.89
C HIS A 113 11.76 1.35 -1.23
N LYS A 114 10.68 0.57 -1.10
CA LYS A 114 9.33 1.05 -1.45
C LYS A 114 8.73 1.82 -0.26
N PRO A 115 7.98 2.90 -0.52
CA PRO A 115 7.15 3.53 0.50
C PRO A 115 6.11 2.56 1.06
N LEU A 116 5.74 2.73 2.32
CA LEU A 116 4.81 1.88 3.05
C LEU A 116 3.46 1.77 2.33
N TYR A 117 2.87 2.89 1.92
CA TYR A 117 1.58 2.87 1.25
C TYR A 117 1.63 2.24 -0.16
N CYS A 118 2.80 2.22 -0.78
CA CYS A 118 3.06 1.45 -2.01
C CYS A 118 3.14 -0.07 -1.75
N ILE A 119 3.51 -0.47 -0.53
CA ILE A 119 3.52 -1.87 -0.10
C ILE A 119 2.10 -2.29 0.31
N LEU A 120 1.41 -1.46 1.09
CA LEU A 120 0.12 -1.80 1.67
C LEU A 120 -1.04 -1.82 0.68
N PHE A 121 -0.98 -1.06 -0.42
CA PHE A 121 -2.08 -0.97 -1.39
C PHE A 121 -2.64 -2.36 -1.76
N PRO A 122 -3.97 -2.59 -1.67
CA PRO A 122 -5.10 -1.67 -1.44
C PRO A 122 -5.45 -1.33 0.02
N LEU A 123 -4.60 -1.66 0.99
CA LEU A 123 -4.78 -1.26 2.38
C LEU A 123 -4.19 0.14 2.63
N THR A 124 -4.78 0.86 3.57
CA THR A 124 -4.28 2.14 4.07
C THR A 124 -4.41 2.22 5.59
N ILE A 125 -3.69 3.15 6.19
CA ILE A 125 -3.80 3.51 7.60
C ILE A 125 -4.34 4.93 7.65
N TYR A 126 -5.54 5.08 8.18
CA TYR A 126 -6.18 6.39 8.32
C TYR A 126 -6.61 6.57 9.77
N GLN A 127 -6.22 7.68 10.40
CA GLN A 127 -6.51 7.95 11.82
C GLN A 127 -6.19 6.73 12.72
N ASN A 128 -4.99 6.16 12.55
CA ASN A 128 -4.50 4.98 13.28
C ASN A 128 -5.37 3.71 13.10
N THR A 129 -6.11 3.61 11.99
CA THR A 129 -6.96 2.46 11.65
C THR A 129 -6.49 1.84 10.32
N LEU A 130 -6.12 0.56 10.36
CA LEU A 130 -5.88 -0.24 9.15
C LEU A 130 -7.22 -0.58 8.49
N THR A 131 -7.42 -0.05 7.29
CA THR A 131 -8.66 -0.21 6.51
C THR A 131 -8.36 -0.30 5.01
N VAL A 132 -9.41 -0.35 4.19
CA VAL A 132 -9.36 -0.44 2.74
C VAL A 132 -9.30 0.96 2.12
N ASP A 133 -8.42 1.15 1.14
CA ASP A 133 -8.37 2.38 0.34
C ASP A 133 -9.44 2.35 -0.77
N HIS A 134 -10.69 2.62 -0.40
CA HIS A 134 -11.82 2.61 -1.33
C HIS A 134 -11.65 3.60 -2.48
N GLU A 135 -11.22 4.82 -2.14
CA GLU A 135 -11.12 5.92 -3.09
C GLU A 135 -10.13 5.59 -4.20
N HIS A 136 -8.99 4.99 -3.86
CA HIS A 136 -8.01 4.58 -4.87
C HIS A 136 -8.50 3.38 -5.68
N ILE A 137 -9.05 2.35 -5.02
CA ILE A 137 -9.55 1.14 -5.68
C ILE A 137 -10.62 1.45 -6.74
N GLU A 138 -11.55 2.36 -6.44
CA GLU A 138 -12.66 2.71 -7.34
C GLU A 138 -12.21 3.37 -8.64
N ARG A 139 -10.98 3.89 -8.69
CA ARG A 139 -10.37 4.51 -9.88
C ARG A 139 -9.65 3.50 -10.78
N LEU A 140 -9.52 2.24 -10.37
CA LEU A 140 -8.71 1.23 -11.06
C LEU A 140 -9.56 0.23 -11.84
N ASN A 141 -9.11 -0.10 -13.05
CA ASN A 141 -9.73 -1.11 -13.89
C ASN A 141 -9.24 -2.54 -13.57
N SER A 142 -7.99 -2.67 -13.11
CA SER A 142 -7.29 -3.97 -13.06
C SER A 142 -7.14 -4.53 -11.64
N CYS A 143 -7.13 -3.65 -10.63
CA CYS A 143 -6.96 -4.02 -9.22
C CYS A 143 -8.12 -3.46 -8.41
N ASN A 144 -9.25 -4.19 -8.42
CA ASN A 144 -10.51 -3.71 -7.86
C ASN A 144 -11.40 -4.85 -7.31
N ARG A 145 -12.57 -4.45 -6.80
CA ARG A 145 -13.57 -5.35 -6.20
C ARG A 145 -14.29 -6.28 -7.17
N PHE A 146 -14.24 -5.99 -8.47
CA PHE A 146 -14.96 -6.74 -9.51
C PHE A 146 -14.07 -7.76 -10.21
N ASN A 147 -12.75 -7.67 -10.04
CA ASN A 147 -11.82 -8.59 -10.66
C ASN A 147 -11.90 -9.97 -9.97
N GLN A 148 -12.35 -10.97 -10.75
CA GLN A 148 -13.02 -12.16 -10.29
C GLN A 148 -12.05 -13.26 -9.88
N ASN A 149 -11.76 -13.39 -8.58
CA ASN A 149 -11.24 -14.64 -8.00
C ASN A 149 -11.98 -15.04 -6.69
N GLY A 150 -12.96 -14.26 -6.24
CA GLY A 150 -13.71 -14.53 -5.01
C GLY A 150 -12.94 -14.32 -3.70
N THR A 151 -11.72 -13.79 -3.76
CA THR A 151 -10.88 -13.50 -2.58
C THR A 151 -11.24 -12.17 -1.94
N THR A 152 -10.98 -12.05 -0.63
CA THR A 152 -11.08 -10.79 0.11
C THR A 152 -9.72 -10.09 0.16
N ILE A 153 -9.69 -8.81 0.51
CA ILE A 153 -8.43 -8.06 0.72
C ILE A 153 -7.54 -8.77 1.74
N PHE A 154 -8.12 -9.28 2.83
CA PHE A 154 -7.36 -10.03 3.83
C PHE A 154 -6.56 -11.19 3.21
N GLU A 155 -7.18 -11.96 2.29
CA GLU A 155 -6.50 -13.08 1.64
C GLU A 155 -5.53 -12.62 0.55
N ALA A 156 -5.93 -11.62 -0.25
CA ALA A 156 -5.12 -11.10 -1.35
C ALA A 156 -3.85 -10.38 -0.87
N CYS A 157 -3.91 -9.74 0.30
CA CYS A 157 -2.84 -8.91 0.88
C CYS A 157 -2.13 -9.60 2.06
N ARG A 158 -2.14 -10.94 2.08
CA ARG A 158 -1.58 -11.72 3.19
C ARG A 158 -0.11 -11.37 3.47
N GLU A 159 0.69 -11.20 2.43
CA GLU A 159 2.12 -10.92 2.56
C GLU A 159 2.36 -9.51 3.12
N GLU A 160 1.59 -8.53 2.65
CA GLU A 160 1.61 -7.13 3.07
C GLU A 160 1.19 -6.99 4.54
N LEU A 161 0.13 -7.72 4.95
CA LEU A 161 -0.33 -7.76 6.34
C LEU A 161 0.71 -8.39 7.27
N ILE A 162 1.40 -9.44 6.84
CA ILE A 162 2.51 -10.04 7.60
C ILE A 162 3.68 -9.07 7.70
N TYR A 163 3.99 -8.35 6.62
CA TYR A 163 5.07 -7.37 6.66
C TYR A 163 4.77 -6.20 7.59
N LEU A 164 3.52 -5.73 7.62
CA LEU A 164 3.09 -4.66 8.51
C LEU A 164 3.04 -5.10 9.98
N LEU A 165 2.44 -6.26 10.26
CA LEU A 165 2.09 -6.69 11.62
C LEU A 165 3.10 -7.68 12.23
N GLY A 166 3.99 -8.23 11.41
CA GLY A 166 4.80 -9.40 11.76
C GLY A 166 3.97 -10.67 11.92
N ASP A 167 4.63 -11.82 12.06
CA ASP A 167 3.94 -13.11 12.21
C ASP A 167 2.99 -13.15 13.41
N LYS A 168 3.40 -12.55 14.55
CA LYS A 168 2.58 -12.53 15.76
C LYS A 168 1.31 -11.70 15.58
N GLY A 169 1.42 -10.50 15.02
CA GLY A 169 0.28 -9.62 14.77
C GLY A 169 -0.64 -10.20 13.69
N PHE A 170 -0.10 -10.83 12.65
CA PHE A 170 -0.90 -11.51 11.64
C PHE A 170 -1.69 -12.70 12.21
N ASN A 171 -1.08 -13.53 13.06
CA ASN A 171 -1.79 -14.62 13.74
C ASN A 171 -2.92 -14.09 14.65
N GLU A 172 -2.73 -12.94 15.28
CA GLU A 172 -3.77 -12.28 16.07
C GLU A 172 -4.91 -11.76 15.19
N LEU A 173 -4.57 -11.25 14.00
CA LEU A 173 -5.52 -10.79 13.00
C LEU A 173 -6.37 -11.94 12.45
N GLU A 174 -5.76 -13.10 12.19
CA GLU A 174 -6.47 -14.33 11.77
C GLU A 174 -7.49 -14.79 12.82
N LYS A 175 -7.11 -14.75 14.10
CA LYS A 175 -8.06 -15.04 15.20
C LYS A 175 -9.21 -14.06 15.21
N TYR A 176 -8.91 -12.76 15.07
CA TYR A 176 -9.95 -11.73 15.04
C TYR A 176 -10.92 -11.91 13.88
N LYS A 177 -10.42 -12.28 12.68
CA LYS A 177 -11.27 -12.62 11.54
C LYS A 177 -12.27 -13.72 11.89
N ASN A 178 -11.80 -14.80 12.52
CA ASN A 178 -12.65 -15.93 12.89
C ASN A 178 -13.70 -15.54 13.95
N ASP A 179 -13.28 -14.80 14.98
CA ASP A 179 -14.18 -14.31 16.03
C ASP A 179 -15.27 -13.40 15.44
N TYR A 180 -14.89 -12.47 14.55
CA TYR A 180 -15.80 -11.59 13.85
C TYR A 180 -16.87 -12.36 13.05
N PHE A 181 -16.47 -13.36 12.26
CA PHE A 181 -17.45 -14.15 11.50
C PHE A 181 -18.33 -15.03 12.40
N ASN A 182 -17.81 -15.52 13.53
CA ASN A 182 -18.62 -16.22 14.52
C ASN A 182 -19.71 -15.30 15.10
N GLU A 183 -19.34 -14.08 15.50
CA GLU A 183 -20.28 -13.06 16.00
C GLU A 183 -21.35 -12.69 14.97
N VAL A 184 -20.97 -12.55 13.70
CA VAL A 184 -21.91 -12.29 12.60
C VAL A 184 -22.88 -13.45 12.43
N ASN A 185 -22.39 -14.69 12.45
CA ASN A 185 -23.23 -15.89 12.28
C ASN A 185 -24.25 -16.07 13.41
N ILE A 186 -23.91 -15.70 14.64
CA ILE A 186 -24.82 -15.77 15.79
C ILE A 186 -25.65 -14.50 15.99
N GLY A 187 -25.54 -13.52 15.09
CA GLY A 187 -26.34 -12.29 15.09
C GLY A 187 -25.93 -11.26 16.15
N VAL A 188 -24.74 -11.37 16.74
CA VAL A 188 -24.20 -10.39 17.70
C VAL A 188 -23.70 -9.14 16.99
N THR A 189 -23.11 -9.30 15.80
CA THR A 189 -22.56 -8.21 14.99
C THR A 189 -23.20 -8.23 13.60
N GLN A 190 -23.51 -7.07 13.02
CA GLN A 190 -23.94 -6.98 11.63
C GLN A 190 -22.74 -7.06 10.68
N ASN A 191 -22.89 -7.78 9.57
CA ASN A 191 -21.84 -7.87 8.56
C ASN A 191 -21.58 -6.51 7.92
N VAL A 192 -20.34 -6.02 8.01
CA VAL A 192 -19.95 -4.73 7.42
C VAL A 192 -20.05 -4.70 5.89
N ALA A 193 -20.07 -5.85 5.21
CA ALA A 193 -20.31 -5.92 3.76
C ALA A 193 -21.78 -5.76 3.35
N GLU A 194 -22.71 -5.73 4.30
CA GLU A 194 -24.15 -5.54 4.05
C GLU A 194 -24.61 -4.08 4.23
N LYS A 195 -23.68 -3.16 4.48
CA LYS A 195 -23.90 -1.72 4.46
C LYS A 195 -23.50 -1.14 3.11
#